data_AF-A0A7H4MQS9-F1
#
_entry.id   AF-A0A7H4MQS9-F1
#
_cell.length_a   1.000
_cell.length_b   1.000
_cell.length_c   1.000
_cell.angle_alpha   90.00
_cell.angle_beta   90.00
_cell.angle_gamma   90.00
#
_symmetry.space_group_name_H-M   'P 1'
#
loop_
_entity.id
_entity.type
_entity.pdbx_description
1 polymer ?
#
loop_
_entity_poly.entity_id
_entity_poly.type
_entity_poly.pdbx_seq_one_letter_code
_entity_poly.pdbx_strand_id
1 'polypeptide(L)'
;MTQAITRTPSGKRYAGHSLRAQYQKDFVSSGTSFSLASYRYSSSGYYDFAEASALESAQGQVDNRRRREELSVTQSLGGLGSLAISAWSQDYWHRQSRDETVHLGFYSAWKGDLLGRGLLLHPRQQSGKK
;
A
#
# COMPACT_ATOMS: atom_id res chain seq x y z
N MET A 1 4.90 -13.27 9.33
CA MET A 1 3.51 -13.65 9.66
C MET A 1 3.19 -13.10 11.02
N THR A 2 2.03 -12.50 11.19
CA THR A 2 1.54 -11.99 12.49
C THR A 2 0.18 -12.59 12.78
N GLN A 3 -0.07 -12.86 14.06
CA GLN A 3 -1.36 -13.35 14.56
C GLN A 3 -1.91 -12.33 15.56
N ALA A 4 -3.22 -12.09 15.49
CA ALA A 4 -3.91 -11.20 16.40
C ALA A 4 -5.18 -11.87 16.93
N ILE A 5 -5.44 -11.67 18.22
CA ILE A 5 -6.67 -12.11 18.88
C ILE A 5 -7.30 -10.87 19.52
N THR A 6 -8.47 -10.48 19.05
CA THR A 6 -9.22 -9.34 19.56
C THR A 6 -10.47 -9.82 20.27
N ARG A 7 -10.71 -9.30 21.48
CA ARG A 7 -11.94 -9.55 22.25
C ARG A 7 -12.72 -8.25 22.31
N THR A 8 -13.97 -8.26 21.84
CA THR A 8 -14.83 -7.08 21.93
C THR A 8 -15.53 -7.00 23.29
N PRO A 9 -15.98 -5.80 23.71
CA PRO A 9 -16.77 -5.63 24.94
C PRO A 9 -18.05 -6.48 24.97
N SER A 10 -18.60 -6.82 23.80
CA SER A 10 -19.76 -7.70 23.61
C SER A 10 -19.47 -9.21 23.74
N GLY A 11 -18.23 -9.59 24.06
CA GLY A 11 -17.83 -11.00 24.27
C GLY A 11 -17.47 -11.77 22.99
N LYS A 12 -17.50 -11.15 21.81
CA LYS A 12 -17.08 -11.79 20.56
C LYS A 12 -15.55 -11.88 20.48
N ARG A 13 -15.05 -13.05 20.09
CA ARG A 13 -13.62 -13.31 19.84
C ARG A 13 -13.36 -13.30 18.34
N TYR A 14 -12.44 -12.45 17.91
CA TYR A 14 -11.90 -12.44 16.56
C TYR A 14 -10.47 -12.94 16.61
N ALA A 15 -10.14 -13.93 15.78
CA ALA A 15 -8.79 -14.42 15.59
C ALA A 15 -8.45 -14.26 14.12
N GLY A 16 -7.26 -13.75 13.83
CA GLY A 16 -6.83 -13.56 12.46
C GLY A 16 -5.32 -13.59 12.29
N HIS A 17 -4.93 -13.78 11.04
CA HIS A 17 -3.56 -13.87 10.61
C HIS A 17 -3.29 -12.85 9.51
N SER A 18 -2.09 -12.28 9.53
CA SER A 18 -1.59 -11.43 8.46
C SER A 18 -0.27 -11.99 7.93
N LEU A 19 -0.16 -12.06 6.61
CA LEU A 19 1.04 -12.44 5.90
C LEU A 19 1.52 -11.23 5.11
N ARG A 20 2.81 -10.94 5.20
CA ARG A 20 3.46 -9.89 4.42
C ARG A 20 4.65 -10.47 3.70
N ALA A 21 4.63 -10.39 2.37
CA ALA A 21 5.76 -10.64 1.50
C ALA A 21 6.32 -9.30 1.03
N GLN A 22 7.64 -9.15 1.05
CA GLN A 22 8.33 -7.95 0.59
C GLN A 22 9.51 -8.38 -0.28
N TYR A 23 9.68 -7.68 -1.39
CA TYR A 23 10.79 -7.86 -2.30
C TYR A 23 11.38 -6.50 -2.63
N GLN A 24 12.70 -6.41 -2.58
CA GLN A 24 13.46 -5.23 -2.99
C GLN A 24 14.67 -5.74 -3.77
N LYS A 25 14.91 -5.16 -4.94
CA LYS A 25 16.08 -5.50 -5.75
C LYS A 25 16.56 -4.30 -6.55
N ASP A 26 17.83 -3.98 -6.38
CA ASP A 26 18.49 -2.95 -7.15
C ASP A 26 19.20 -3.57 -8.36
N PHE A 27 18.85 -3.11 -9.57
CA PHE A 27 19.51 -3.49 -10.82
C PHE A 27 20.38 -2.33 -11.30
N VAL A 28 21.60 -2.30 -10.76
CA VAL A 28 22.58 -1.24 -11.05
C VAL A 28 22.98 -1.20 -12.53
N SER A 29 22.99 -2.35 -13.23
CA SER A 29 23.42 -2.46 -14.64
C SER A 29 22.46 -1.80 -15.63
N SER A 30 21.17 -1.75 -15.34
CA SER A 30 20.16 -1.06 -16.18
C SER A 30 19.79 0.32 -15.65
N GLY A 31 20.38 0.74 -14.52
CA GLY A 31 19.98 1.94 -13.79
C GLY A 31 18.60 1.83 -13.13
N THR A 32 18.00 0.64 -13.04
CA THR A 32 16.66 0.44 -12.46
C THR A 32 16.75 -0.04 -11.02
N SER A 33 16.21 0.71 -10.08
CA SER A 33 16.04 0.32 -8.68
C SER A 33 14.59 -0.06 -8.40
N PHE A 34 14.33 -1.35 -8.14
CA PHE A 34 13.06 -1.79 -7.58
C PHE A 34 13.16 -1.69 -6.06
N SER A 35 12.79 -0.53 -5.53
CA SER A 35 12.92 -0.21 -4.11
C SER A 35 11.98 -1.02 -3.23
N LEU A 36 10.75 -1.32 -3.68
CA LEU A 36 9.81 -2.13 -2.89
C LEU A 36 8.65 -2.69 -3.73
N ALA A 37 8.48 -4.00 -3.70
CA ALA A 37 7.23 -4.69 -4.02
C ALA A 37 6.71 -5.38 -2.76
N SER A 38 5.63 -4.87 -2.19
CA SER A 38 5.05 -5.37 -0.95
C SER A 38 3.65 -5.94 -1.22
N TYR A 39 3.40 -7.12 -0.68
CA TYR A 39 2.09 -7.75 -0.70
C TYR A 39 1.73 -8.15 0.72
N ARG A 40 0.63 -7.58 1.23
CA ARG A 40 0.09 -7.93 2.54
C ARG A 40 -1.31 -8.46 2.38
N TYR A 41 -1.54 -9.63 2.95
CA TYR A 41 -2.86 -10.24 3.08
C TYR A 41 -3.21 -10.38 4.56
N SER A 42 -4.44 -9.99 4.92
CA SER A 42 -4.96 -10.12 6.27
C SER A 42 -6.33 -10.79 6.22
N SER A 43 -6.52 -11.81 7.06
CA SER A 43 -7.81 -12.48 7.21
C SER A 43 -8.85 -11.52 7.81
N SER A 44 -10.14 -11.75 7.56
CA SER A 44 -11.26 -10.94 8.08
C SER A 44 -11.40 -10.90 9.61
N GLY A 45 -10.69 -11.78 10.34
CA GLY A 45 -10.62 -11.76 11.80
C GLY A 45 -9.38 -11.07 12.37
N TYR A 46 -8.50 -10.54 11.51
CA TYR A 46 -7.31 -9.78 11.93
C TYR A 46 -7.72 -8.33 12.10
N TYR A 47 -7.50 -7.78 13.28
CA TYR A 47 -7.65 -6.36 13.57
C TYR A 47 -6.32 -5.86 14.14
N ASP A 48 -5.76 -4.81 13.57
CA ASP A 48 -4.65 -4.11 14.21
C ASP A 48 -5.10 -3.34 15.46
N PHE A 49 -4.16 -2.82 16.23
CA PHE A 49 -4.48 -2.11 17.48
C PHE A 49 -5.38 -0.89 17.26
N ALA A 50 -5.15 -0.15 16.16
CA ALA A 50 -5.95 1.03 15.83
C ALA A 50 -7.38 0.63 15.46
N GLU A 51 -7.54 -0.46 14.71
CA GLU A 51 -8.83 -1.04 14.35
C GLU A 51 -9.58 -1.61 15.58
N ALA A 52 -8.88 -2.26 16.52
CA ALA A 52 -9.47 -2.75 17.77
C ALA A 52 -9.96 -1.61 18.68
N SER A 53 -9.21 -0.51 18.75
CA SER A 53 -9.62 0.70 19.49
C SER A 53 -10.82 1.39 18.81
N ALA A 54 -10.90 1.37 17.47
CA ALA A 54 -12.05 1.90 16.73
C ALA A 54 -13.33 1.07 16.93
N LEU A 55 -13.23 -0.25 17.18
CA LEU A 55 -14.37 -1.09 17.55
C LEU A 55 -14.97 -0.70 18.91
N GLU A 56 -14.19 -0.11 19.82
CA GLU A 56 -14.65 0.40 21.12
C GLU A 56 -15.27 1.81 21.04
N SER A 57 -15.08 2.52 19.92
CA SER A 57 -15.59 3.87 19.72
C SER A 57 -17.06 3.88 19.23
N ALA A 58 -17.83 4.90 19.61
CA ALA A 58 -19.28 5.00 19.39
C ALA A 58 -19.73 4.90 17.91
N GLN A 59 -18.84 5.12 16.95
CA GLN A 59 -19.12 5.00 15.51
C GLN A 59 -19.04 3.55 14.99
N GLY A 60 -18.36 2.61 15.68
CA GLY A 60 -18.39 1.16 15.44
C GLY A 60 -18.06 0.66 14.02
N GLN A 61 -17.67 1.53 13.09
CA GLN A 61 -17.38 1.20 11.70
C GLN A 61 -15.87 1.00 11.55
N VAL A 62 -15.47 -0.25 11.32
CA VAL A 62 -14.08 -0.60 11.06
C VAL A 62 -13.98 -1.26 9.69
N ASP A 63 -13.33 -0.57 8.76
CA ASP A 63 -13.01 -1.11 7.46
C ASP A 63 -11.83 -2.07 7.59
N ASN A 64 -12.13 -3.35 7.86
CA ASN A 64 -11.08 -4.36 7.98
C ASN A 64 -10.33 -4.50 6.64
N ARG A 65 -9.05 -4.13 6.66
CA ARG A 65 -8.14 -4.19 5.50
C ARG A 65 -7.87 -5.64 5.13
N ARG A 66 -8.27 -6.02 3.92
CA ARG A 66 -8.10 -7.38 3.39
C ARG A 66 -6.75 -7.57 2.74
N ARG A 67 -6.40 -6.67 1.82
CA ARG A 67 -5.23 -6.80 0.97
C ARG A 67 -4.63 -5.43 0.73
N ARG A 68 -3.30 -5.35 0.77
CA ARG A 68 -2.55 -4.16 0.39
C ARG A 68 -1.39 -4.55 -0.52
N GLU A 69 -1.32 -3.89 -1.66
CA GLU A 69 -0.29 -4.10 -2.68
C GLU A 69 0.46 -2.79 -2.85
N GLU A 70 1.78 -2.80 -2.78
CA GLU A 70 2.61 -1.62 -2.97
C GLU A 70 3.74 -1.94 -3.93
N LEU A 71 3.98 -1.04 -4.88
CA LEU A 71 5.02 -1.15 -5.88
C LEU A 71 5.75 0.19 -5.96
N SER A 72 7.08 0.15 -5.95
CA SER A 72 7.91 1.32 -6.15
C SER A 72 9.12 0.96 -7.00
N VAL A 73 9.28 1.70 -8.10
CA VAL A 73 10.31 1.51 -9.11
C VAL A 73 10.91 2.86 -9.44
N THR A 74 12.24 2.94 -9.43
CA THR A 74 12.97 4.12 -9.86
C THR A 74 13.89 3.73 -11.01
N GLN A 75 13.87 4.49 -12.09
CA GLN A 75 14.72 4.30 -13.25
C GLN A 75 15.63 5.52 -13.40
N SER A 76 16.93 5.31 -13.24
CA SER A 76 17.95 6.27 -13.64
C SER A 76 18.00 6.35 -15.17
N LEU A 77 18.02 7.58 -15.68
CA LEU A 77 18.18 7.90 -17.10
C LEU A 77 19.59 8.49 -17.35
N GLY A 78 20.55 8.17 -16.48
CA GLY A 78 21.91 8.70 -16.51
C GLY A 78 21.94 10.22 -16.28
N GLY A 79 22.64 10.95 -17.14
CA GLY A 79 22.82 12.40 -17.02
C GLY A 79 21.54 13.23 -17.25
N LEU A 80 20.45 12.62 -17.71
CA LEU A 80 19.17 13.31 -17.92
C LEU A 80 18.34 13.41 -16.64
N GLY A 81 18.58 12.53 -15.65
CA GLY A 81 17.83 12.49 -14.40
C GLY A 81 17.34 11.09 -14.01
N SER A 82 16.23 11.02 -13.27
CA SER A 82 15.59 9.79 -12.80
C SER A 82 14.08 9.88 -12.86
N LEU A 83 13.44 8.80 -13.29
CA LEU A 83 12.00 8.58 -13.19
C LEU A 83 11.70 7.74 -11.95
N ALA A 84 10.69 8.11 -11.18
CA ALA A 84 10.17 7.34 -10.07
C ALA A 84 8.69 7.04 -10.31
N ILE A 85 8.30 5.80 -10.04
CA ILE A 85 6.92 5.34 -10.14
C ILE A 85 6.61 4.64 -8.82
N SER A 86 5.52 5.02 -8.16
CA SER A 86 5.02 4.28 -7.00
C SER A 86 3.51 4.12 -7.07
N ALA A 87 3.04 2.90 -6.92
CA ALA A 87 1.62 2.58 -6.90
C ALA A 87 1.29 1.84 -5.61
N TRP A 88 0.14 2.14 -5.02
CA TRP A 88 -0.41 1.32 -3.95
C TRP A 88 -1.89 1.07 -4.17
N SER A 89 -2.35 -0.11 -3.75
CA SER A 89 -3.77 -0.44 -3.71
C SER A 89 -4.16 -1.12 -2.41
N GLN A 90 -5.39 -0.89 -1.96
CA GLN A 90 -5.94 -1.46 -0.74
C GLN A 90 -7.39 -1.89 -0.91
N ASP A 91 -7.67 -3.14 -0.53
CA ASP A 91 -9.01 -3.72 -0.48
C ASP A 91 -9.45 -3.97 0.97
N TYR A 92 -10.76 -4.06 1.16
CA TYR A 92 -11.39 -4.24 2.46
C TYR A 92 -12.42 -5.38 2.45
N TRP A 93 -12.68 -6.02 3.60
CA TRP A 93 -13.62 -7.15 3.69
C TRP A 93 -15.10 -6.74 3.61
N HIS A 94 -15.44 -5.49 3.92
CA HIS A 94 -16.82 -4.98 3.96
C HIS A 94 -17.11 -3.89 2.92
N ARG A 95 -16.14 -3.58 2.05
CA ARG A 95 -16.26 -2.57 1.01
C ARG A 95 -15.84 -3.19 -0.33
N GLN A 96 -16.70 -3.10 -1.34
CA GLN A 96 -16.37 -3.48 -2.73
C GLN A 96 -15.48 -2.43 -3.44
N SER A 97 -15.14 -1.38 -2.72
CA SER A 97 -14.37 -0.26 -3.21
C SER A 97 -12.89 -0.53 -2.89
N ARG A 98 -12.03 -0.34 -3.89
CA ARG A 98 -10.58 -0.48 -3.81
C ARG A 98 -9.94 0.90 -3.84
N ASP A 99 -9.15 1.23 -2.84
CA ASP A 99 -8.37 2.46 -2.87
C ASP A 99 -7.14 2.19 -3.72
N GLU A 100 -6.88 3.03 -4.72
CA GLU A 100 -5.71 2.92 -5.58
C GLU A 100 -5.12 4.30 -5.80
N THR A 101 -3.80 4.40 -5.72
CA THR A 101 -3.08 5.63 -5.99
C THR A 101 -1.82 5.31 -6.74
N VAL A 102 -1.54 6.09 -7.77
CA VAL A 102 -0.35 5.98 -8.59
C VAL A 102 0.35 7.33 -8.58
N HIS A 103 1.64 7.31 -8.28
CA HIS A 103 2.51 8.47 -8.28
C HIS A 103 3.54 8.26 -9.37
N LEU A 104 3.74 9.30 -10.18
CA LEU A 104 4.76 9.36 -11.21
C LEU A 104 5.60 10.60 -10.93
N GLY A 105 6.91 10.45 -10.86
CA GLY A 105 7.87 11.52 -10.59
C GLY A 105 8.97 11.51 -11.63
N PHE A 106 9.35 12.69 -12.11
CA PHE A 106 10.54 12.91 -12.90
C PHE A 106 11.42 13.92 -12.18
N TYR A 107 12.69 13.57 -12.00
CA TYR A 107 13.69 14.40 -11.36
C TYR A 107 14.84 14.58 -12.34
N SER A 108 15.30 15.80 -12.54
CA SER A 108 16.45 16.13 -13.38
C SER A 108 17.38 17.06 -12.63
N ALA A 109 18.69 16.92 -12.85
CA ALA A 109 19.68 17.81 -12.28
C ALA A 109 20.29 18.64 -13.42
N TRP A 110 20.12 19.96 -13.38
CA TRP A 110 20.64 20.87 -14.40
C TRP A 110 21.49 21.95 -13.72
N LYS A 111 22.79 22.03 -14.07
CA LYS A 111 23.76 22.97 -13.49
C LYS A 111 23.82 22.99 -11.94
N GLY A 112 23.60 21.85 -11.30
CA GLY A 112 23.61 21.73 -9.84
C GLY A 112 22.24 21.94 -9.17
N ASP A 113 21.25 22.42 -9.92
CA ASP A 113 19.87 22.55 -9.44
C ASP A 113 19.08 21.27 -9.71
N LEU A 114 18.41 20.76 -8.68
CA LEU A 114 17.51 19.59 -8.79
C LEU A 114 16.07 20.08 -9.08
N LEU A 115 15.56 19.75 -10.27
CA LEU A 115 14.19 20.04 -10.67
C LEU A 115 13.35 18.77 -10.69
N GLY A 116 12.24 18.78 -9.95
CA GLY A 116 11.28 17.69 -9.88
C GLY A 116 9.91 18.07 -10.44
N ARG A 117 9.24 17.12 -11.10
CA ARG A 117 7.83 17.18 -11.47
C ARG A 117 7.17 15.86 -11.08
N GLY A 118 6.06 15.95 -10.36
CA GLY A 118 5.30 14.77 -9.91
C GLY A 118 3.85 14.88 -10.32
N LEU A 119 3.23 13.73 -10.60
CA LEU A 119 1.81 13.58 -10.86
C LEU A 119 1.24 12.51 -9.93
N LEU A 120 0.12 12.84 -9.29
CA LEU A 120 -0.66 11.95 -8.46
C LEU A 120 -1.94 11.61 -9.19
N LEU A 121 -2.19 10.32 -9.35
CA LEU A 121 -3.38 9.80 -10.00
C LEU A 121 -4.13 8.93 -8.99
N HIS A 122 -5.43 9.21 -8.88
CA HIS A 122 -6.40 8.34 -8.22
C HIS A 122 -7.19 7.63 -9.32
N PRO A 123 -6.68 6.50 -9.86
CA PRO A 123 -7.40 5.77 -10.89
C PRO A 123 -8.81 5.42 -10.41
N ARG A 124 -9.80 5.71 -11.26
CA ARG A 124 -11.22 5.52 -10.95
C ARG A 124 -11.48 4.06 -10.58
N GLN A 125 -12.16 3.86 -9.45
CA GLN A 125 -12.61 2.54 -8.99
C GLN A 125 -13.41 1.82 -10.09
N GLN A 126 -12.82 0.78 -10.66
CA GLN A 126 -13.60 -0.21 -11.38
C GLN A 126 -14.24 -1.15 -10.36
N SER A 127 -15.54 -0.99 -10.18
CA SER A 127 -16.40 -1.98 -9.53
C SER A 127 -16.29 -3.29 -10.31
N GLY A 128 -15.52 -4.25 -9.77
CA GLY A 128 -15.43 -5.58 -10.33
C GLY A 128 -16.79 -6.25 -10.28
N LYS A 129 -17.44 -6.42 -11.44
CA LYS A 129 -18.59 -7.30 -11.57
C LYS A 129 -18.11 -8.75 -11.43
N LYS A 130 -18.81 -9.44 -10.52
CA LYS A 130 -18.96 -10.89 -10.28
C LYS A 130 -18.14 -11.85 -11.13
#